data_AF-A0A2U9PWX5-F1
#
_entry.id   AF-A0A2U9PWX5-F1
#
_cell.length_a   1.000
_cell.length_b   1.000
_cell.length_c   1.000
_cell.angle_alpha   90.00
_cell.angle_beta   90.00
_cell.angle_gamma   90.00
#
_symmetry.space_group_name_H-M   'P 1'
#
loop_
_entity.id
_entity.type
_entity.pdbx_description
1 polymer ?
#
loop_
_entity_poly.entity_id
_entity_poly.type
_entity_poly.pdbx_seq_one_letter_code
_entity_poly.pdbx_strand_id
1 'polypeptide(L)'
;MPSSTLVISSEDRVTLESWTRSSTVPAGRVERARIVLAVADGAGTSGAARQVGVSRPTVIKWRDRFAAFGIEGLDDEPRSGRPKTVDDAEILATTLEPPPESLAVTHWSSRLLGKHLGIGDATVARAWRRYGVKPWRRETFKFSTDPELEAKVRDVIGLYLNPPEKAVVLCVDEKSQIQALNRTQPRLPLRPGLPEKATHDYQRNGTATLFAALEIATGKVTDRCYERHGKAEFLDFLKSPGPTRAANCMWCATTTTPTNTLTSMRGWSRIPA
;
A
#
# COMPACT_ATOMS: atom_id res chain seq x y z
N MET A 1 52.67 17.26 -26.88
CA MET A 1 52.34 15.90 -26.40
C MET A 1 51.38 15.29 -27.41
N PRO A 2 51.72 14.17 -28.08
CA PRO A 2 50.85 13.59 -29.09
C PRO A 2 49.53 13.19 -28.42
N SER A 3 48.42 13.57 -29.05
CA SER A 3 47.07 13.26 -28.59
C SER A 3 46.88 11.76 -28.74
N SER A 4 46.95 11.02 -27.64
CA SER A 4 46.64 9.59 -27.61
C SER A 4 45.27 9.35 -28.25
N THR A 5 45.25 8.59 -29.34
CA THR A 5 44.03 8.19 -30.04
C THR A 5 43.12 7.46 -29.05
N LEU A 6 41.87 7.90 -28.93
CA LEU A 6 40.89 7.23 -28.07
C LEU A 6 40.44 5.94 -28.78
N VAL A 7 40.75 4.78 -28.20
CA VAL A 7 40.30 3.49 -28.71
C VAL A 7 38.83 3.30 -28.32
N ILE A 8 37.98 3.05 -29.32
CA ILE A 8 36.55 2.77 -29.14
C ILE A 8 36.24 1.38 -29.69
N SER A 9 35.39 0.61 -29.00
CA SER A 9 34.96 -0.70 -29.49
C SER A 9 34.08 -0.55 -30.73
N SER A 10 33.95 -1.61 -31.53
CA SER A 10 33.06 -1.61 -32.70
C SER A 10 31.59 -1.41 -32.29
N GLU A 11 31.19 -1.99 -31.17
CA GLU A 11 29.84 -1.85 -30.61
C GLU A 11 29.57 -0.41 -30.15
N ASP A 12 30.54 0.20 -29.46
CA ASP A 12 30.41 1.59 -29.02
C ASP A 12 30.37 2.55 -30.21
N ARG A 13 31.20 2.33 -31.24
CA ARG A 13 31.18 3.14 -32.45
C ARG A 13 29.81 3.12 -33.12
N VAL A 14 29.23 1.92 -33.32
CA VAL A 14 27.88 1.79 -33.92
C VAL A 14 26.84 2.53 -33.09
N THR A 15 26.92 2.41 -31.77
CA THR A 15 25.98 3.08 -30.85
C THR A 15 26.09 4.59 -30.91
N LEU A 16 27.32 5.14 -30.84
CA LEU A 16 27.58 6.58 -30.91
C LEU A 16 27.14 7.15 -32.26
N GLU A 17 27.42 6.46 -33.37
CA GLU A 17 26.96 6.87 -34.70
C GLU A 17 25.43 6.91 -34.79
N SER A 18 24.74 5.91 -34.22
CA SER A 18 23.28 5.87 -34.18
C SER A 18 22.70 7.09 -33.45
N TRP A 19 23.31 7.51 -32.34
CA TRP A 19 22.89 8.67 -31.57
C TRP A 19 23.04 9.95 -32.39
N THR A 20 24.12 10.09 -33.16
CA THR A 20 24.33 11.29 -34.00
C THR A 20 23.32 11.46 -35.12
N ARG A 21 22.70 10.36 -35.57
CA ARG A 21 21.69 10.33 -36.63
C ARG A 21 20.26 10.39 -36.11
N SER A 22 20.06 10.18 -34.81
CA SER A 22 18.73 10.15 -34.20
C SER A 22 18.15 11.54 -33.97
N SER A 23 16.87 11.71 -34.26
CA SER A 23 16.09 12.91 -33.95
C SER A 23 15.46 12.91 -32.55
N THR A 24 15.49 11.77 -31.84
CA THR A 24 14.84 11.59 -30.53
C THR A 24 15.82 11.59 -29.36
N VAL A 25 17.12 11.41 -29.62
CA VAL A 25 18.15 11.43 -28.59
C VAL A 25 18.39 12.88 -28.11
N PRO A 26 18.47 13.14 -26.79
CA PRO A 26 18.73 14.48 -26.28
C PRO A 26 20.00 15.09 -26.87
N ALA A 27 19.93 16.37 -27.24
CA ALA A 27 21.03 17.08 -27.92
C ALA A 27 22.37 16.99 -27.17
N GLY A 28 22.35 17.01 -25.83
CA GLY A 28 23.56 16.86 -25.01
C GLY A 28 24.24 15.49 -25.17
N ARG A 29 23.47 14.41 -25.35
CA ARG A 29 24.01 13.06 -25.59
C ARG A 29 24.56 12.93 -27.01
N VAL A 30 23.92 13.59 -27.98
CA VAL A 30 24.42 13.71 -29.37
C VAL A 30 25.74 14.49 -29.43
N GLU A 31 25.84 15.62 -28.73
CA GLU A 31 27.06 16.42 -28.65
C GLU A 31 28.24 15.58 -28.11
N ARG A 32 28.01 14.85 -27.02
CA ARG A 32 29.00 13.95 -26.41
C ARG A 32 29.44 12.84 -27.35
N ALA A 33 28.51 12.24 -28.10
CA ALA A 33 28.85 11.24 -29.12
C ALA A 33 29.74 11.81 -30.23
N ARG A 34 29.43 13.02 -30.71
CA ARG A 34 30.26 13.71 -31.70
C ARG A 34 31.67 14.01 -31.18
N ILE A 35 31.80 14.37 -29.90
CA ILE A 35 33.12 14.56 -29.26
C ILE A 35 33.92 13.26 -29.28
N VAL A 36 33.33 12.14 -28.83
CA VAL A 36 34.02 10.85 -28.74
C VAL A 36 34.44 10.35 -30.13
N LEU A 37 33.54 10.41 -31.11
CA LEU A 37 33.84 10.02 -32.49
C LEU A 37 34.94 10.89 -33.10
N ALA A 38 34.89 12.22 -32.94
CA ALA A 38 35.91 13.12 -33.47
C ALA A 38 37.30 12.87 -32.86
N VAL A 39 37.37 12.56 -31.55
CA VAL A 39 38.64 12.23 -30.90
C VAL A 39 39.15 10.84 -31.35
N ALA A 40 38.27 9.86 -31.52
CA ALA A 40 38.61 8.53 -32.03
C ALA A 40 39.09 8.56 -33.50
N ASP A 41 38.52 9.46 -34.31
CA ASP A 41 38.90 9.71 -35.71
C ASP A 41 40.22 10.51 -35.84
N GLY A 42 40.87 10.84 -34.72
CA GLY A 42 42.20 11.46 -34.72
C GLY A 42 42.22 12.99 -34.77
N ALA A 43 41.07 13.68 -34.64
CA ALA A 43 41.02 15.15 -34.66
C ALA A 43 41.76 15.80 -33.47
N GLY A 44 42.08 15.02 -32.43
CA GLY A 44 42.67 15.50 -31.18
C GLY A 44 41.76 16.47 -30.43
N THR A 45 42.17 16.90 -29.23
CA THR A 45 41.32 17.75 -28.37
C THR A 45 40.93 19.08 -29.04
N SER A 46 41.89 19.75 -29.69
CA SER A 46 41.65 21.06 -30.31
C SER A 46 40.85 20.96 -31.62
N GLY A 47 41.03 19.89 -32.40
CA GLY A 47 40.27 19.66 -33.62
C GLY A 47 38.83 19.27 -33.31
N ALA A 48 38.62 18.35 -32.37
CA ALA A 48 37.29 17.94 -31.92
C ALA A 48 36.50 19.13 -31.34
N ALA A 49 37.14 19.99 -30.54
CA ALA A 49 36.52 21.21 -30.01
C ALA A 49 35.99 22.12 -31.14
N ARG A 50 36.77 22.30 -32.21
CA ARG A 50 36.41 23.12 -33.37
C ARG A 50 35.30 22.48 -34.22
N GLN A 51 35.37 21.16 -34.43
CA GLN A 51 34.39 20.42 -35.23
C GLN A 51 33.01 20.37 -34.56
N VAL A 52 32.96 20.16 -33.24
CA VAL A 52 31.71 20.05 -32.49
C VAL A 52 31.19 21.43 -32.04
N GLY A 53 32.06 22.43 -31.90
CA GLY A 53 31.70 23.78 -31.46
C GLY A 53 31.66 23.95 -29.94
N VAL A 54 32.51 23.21 -29.21
CA VAL A 54 32.57 23.22 -27.74
C VAL A 54 33.95 23.62 -27.22
N SER A 55 34.06 23.89 -25.91
CA SER A 55 35.34 24.22 -25.29
C SER A 55 36.30 23.02 -25.20
N ARG A 56 37.62 23.27 -25.24
CA ARG A 56 38.63 22.21 -25.01
C ARG A 56 38.43 21.46 -23.67
N PRO A 57 38.12 22.12 -22.53
CA PRO A 57 37.76 21.44 -21.29
C PRO A 57 36.57 20.49 -21.42
N THR A 58 35.54 20.86 -22.19
CA THR A 58 34.37 19.99 -22.45
C THR A 58 34.79 18.70 -23.18
N VAL A 59 35.68 18.83 -24.18
CA VAL A 59 36.22 17.66 -24.91
C VAL A 59 37.02 16.76 -23.98
N ILE A 60 37.90 17.34 -23.15
CA ILE A 60 38.72 16.59 -22.18
C ILE A 60 37.80 15.83 -21.22
N LYS A 61 36.82 16.52 -20.62
CA LYS A 61 35.87 15.91 -19.68
C LYS A 61 35.18 14.68 -20.26
N TRP A 62 34.60 14.80 -21.46
CA TRP A 62 33.83 13.70 -22.04
C TRP A 62 34.68 12.58 -22.61
N ARG A 63 35.86 12.91 -23.16
CA ARG A 63 36.87 11.91 -23.53
C ARG A 63 37.29 11.08 -22.32
N ASP A 64 37.64 11.73 -21.22
CA ASP A 64 38.15 11.06 -20.03
C ASP A 64 37.05 10.23 -19.36
N ARG A 65 35.80 10.74 -19.31
CA ARG A 65 34.65 9.97 -18.84
C ARG A 65 34.35 8.75 -19.72
N PHE A 66 34.42 8.89 -21.04
CA PHE A 66 34.24 7.75 -21.94
C PHE A 66 35.37 6.72 -21.76
N ALA A 67 36.62 7.16 -21.63
CA ALA A 67 37.75 6.27 -21.40
C ALA A 67 37.63 5.49 -20.08
N ALA A 68 37.04 6.09 -19.05
CA ALA A 68 36.87 5.46 -17.73
C ALA A 68 35.63 4.55 -17.63
N PHE A 69 34.51 4.92 -18.26
CA PHE A 69 33.20 4.30 -18.03
C PHE A 69 32.46 3.88 -19.31
N GLY A 70 33.10 3.98 -20.48
CA GLY A 70 32.48 3.67 -21.77
C GLY A 70 31.29 4.56 -22.10
N ILE A 71 30.29 3.98 -22.78
CA ILE A 71 29.06 4.68 -23.18
C ILE A 71 28.29 5.24 -21.98
N GLU A 72 28.21 4.50 -20.87
CA GLU A 72 27.51 4.95 -19.64
C GLU A 72 28.16 6.22 -19.06
N GLY A 73 29.47 6.38 -19.30
CA GLY A 73 30.22 7.59 -18.98
C GLY A 73 29.69 8.86 -19.63
N LEU A 74 28.87 8.77 -20.68
CA LEU A 74 28.29 9.92 -21.38
C LEU A 74 26.96 10.41 -20.79
N ASP A 75 26.47 9.79 -19.72
CA ASP A 75 25.23 10.21 -19.07
C ASP A 75 25.41 11.37 -18.10
N ASP A 76 24.33 12.14 -17.91
CA ASP A 76 24.31 13.19 -16.91
C ASP A 76 24.42 12.56 -15.52
N GLU A 77 25.40 13.03 -14.75
CA GLU A 77 25.48 12.67 -13.34
C GLU A 77 24.30 13.26 -12.57
N PRO A 78 23.85 12.58 -11.50
CA PRO A 78 22.87 13.15 -10.59
C PRO A 78 23.34 14.51 -10.12
N ARG A 79 22.58 15.56 -10.46
CA ARG A 79 22.89 16.91 -10.00
C ARG A 79 22.75 16.92 -8.48
N SER A 80 23.68 17.56 -7.79
CA SER A 80 23.72 17.64 -6.31
C SER A 80 22.47 18.29 -5.69
N GLY A 81 21.58 18.86 -6.51
CA GLY A 81 20.35 19.50 -6.07
C GLY A 81 20.62 20.66 -5.11
N ARG A 82 19.54 21.24 -4.56
CA ARG A 82 19.66 22.17 -3.44
C ARG A 82 19.93 21.36 -2.18
N PRO A 83 20.97 21.65 -1.40
CA PRO A 83 21.21 21.01 -0.11
C PRO A 83 19.96 21.08 0.77
N LYS A 84 19.62 19.97 1.40
CA LYS A 84 18.42 19.88 2.25
C LYS A 84 18.68 20.61 3.56
N THR A 85 17.94 21.70 3.81
CA THR A 85 18.10 22.53 5.01
C THR A 85 17.32 22.01 6.23
N VAL A 86 16.32 21.15 6.01
CA VAL A 86 15.44 20.65 7.08
C VAL A 86 15.74 19.18 7.37
N ASP A 87 15.98 18.86 8.62
CA ASP A 87 16.14 17.48 9.09
C ASP A 87 14.78 16.78 9.14
N ASP A 88 14.67 15.60 8.51
CA ASP A 88 13.43 14.82 8.60
C ASP A 88 13.30 14.15 9.97
N ALA A 89 14.41 13.91 10.68
CA ALA A 89 14.39 13.21 11.96
C ALA A 89 13.60 14.00 13.02
N GLU A 90 13.80 15.31 13.08
CA GLU A 90 13.03 16.20 13.96
C GLU A 90 11.54 16.16 13.64
N ILE A 91 11.17 16.25 12.35
CA ILE A 91 9.77 16.14 11.92
C ILE A 91 9.16 14.82 12.40
N LEU A 92 9.87 13.70 12.24
CA LEU A 92 9.39 12.39 12.62
C LEU A 92 9.26 12.25 14.14
N ALA A 93 10.28 12.66 14.89
CA ALA A 93 10.28 12.59 16.35
C ALA A 93 9.10 13.36 16.95
N THR A 94 8.92 14.62 16.55
CA THR A 94 7.79 15.44 17.03
C THR A 94 6.43 14.90 16.57
N THR A 95 6.37 14.26 15.39
CA THR A 95 5.12 13.64 14.92
C THR A 95 4.66 12.49 15.83
N LEU A 96 5.60 11.77 16.45
CA LEU A 96 5.30 10.63 17.32
C LEU A 96 4.85 11.06 18.73
N GLU A 97 5.08 12.31 19.08
CA GLU A 97 4.61 12.91 20.33
C GLU A 97 3.21 13.52 20.15
N PRO A 98 2.36 13.51 21.20
CA PRO A 98 1.06 14.14 21.14
C PRO A 98 1.20 15.66 20.91
N PRO A 99 0.30 16.28 20.14
CA PRO A 99 0.26 17.73 20.03
C PRO A 99 0.07 18.39 21.40
N PRO A 100 0.63 19.58 21.64
CA PRO A 100 0.38 20.34 22.87
C PRO A 100 -1.11 20.54 23.12
N GLU A 101 -1.54 20.41 24.38
CA GLU A 101 -2.95 20.56 24.79
C GLU A 101 -3.55 21.91 24.38
N SER A 102 -2.72 22.96 24.32
CA SER A 102 -3.11 24.30 23.89
C SER A 102 -3.69 24.37 22.47
N LEU A 103 -3.40 23.37 21.62
CA LEU A 103 -3.96 23.28 20.27
C LEU A 103 -5.36 22.63 20.24
N ALA A 104 -5.80 21.98 21.32
CA ALA A 104 -7.06 21.25 21.42
C ALA A 104 -7.28 20.25 20.25
N VAL A 105 -6.21 19.60 19.79
CA VAL A 105 -6.23 18.59 18.71
C VAL A 105 -5.65 17.28 19.20
N THR A 106 -6.20 16.18 18.69
CA THR A 106 -5.75 14.82 19.04
C THR A 106 -4.58 14.34 18.19
N HIS A 107 -4.37 14.92 17.00
CA HIS A 107 -3.32 14.51 16.07
C HIS A 107 -2.72 15.72 15.35
N TRP A 108 -1.46 15.60 14.94
CA TRP A 108 -0.81 16.61 14.10
C TRP A 108 -1.45 16.70 12.71
N SER A 109 -1.72 17.93 12.27
CA SER A 109 -1.86 18.23 10.84
C SER A 109 -0.51 18.75 10.31
N SER A 110 -0.27 18.62 9.01
CA SER A 110 0.99 19.10 8.40
C SER A 110 1.19 20.60 8.62
N ARG A 111 0.11 21.37 8.69
CA ARG A 111 0.13 22.82 8.96
C ARG A 111 0.45 23.14 10.41
N LEU A 112 -0.15 22.42 11.35
CA LEU A 112 0.11 22.63 12.78
C LEU A 112 1.54 22.24 13.13
N LEU A 113 2.01 21.10 12.64
CA LEU A 113 3.39 20.67 12.88
C LEU A 113 4.38 21.59 12.17
N GLY A 114 4.07 22.04 10.94
CA GLY A 114 4.88 23.03 10.24
C GLY A 114 5.00 24.34 11.01
N LYS A 115 3.89 24.87 11.54
CA LYS A 115 3.90 26.06 12.40
C LYS A 115 4.69 25.85 13.68
N HIS A 116 4.57 24.67 14.29
CA HIS A 116 5.28 24.32 15.52
C HIS A 116 6.80 24.25 15.32
N LEU A 117 7.26 23.70 14.20
CA LEU A 117 8.68 23.56 13.84
C LEU A 117 9.23 24.76 13.03
N GLY A 118 8.42 25.77 12.74
CA GLY A 118 8.83 26.92 11.92
C GLY A 118 9.14 26.58 10.45
N ILE A 119 8.55 25.51 9.91
CA ILE A 119 8.77 25.03 8.54
C ILE A 119 7.48 25.02 7.71
N GLY A 120 7.63 24.97 6.38
CA GLY A 120 6.49 24.84 5.48
C GLY A 120 5.76 23.50 5.65
N ASP A 121 4.42 23.53 5.62
CA ASP A 121 3.55 22.35 5.70
C ASP A 121 3.83 21.32 4.59
N ALA A 122 4.20 21.78 3.40
CA ALA A 122 4.61 20.93 2.28
C ALA A 122 5.91 20.15 2.56
N THR A 123 6.79 20.64 3.44
CA THR A 123 7.99 19.93 3.88
C THR A 123 7.61 18.79 4.81
N VAL A 124 6.76 19.07 5.81
CA VAL A 124 6.19 18.04 6.70
C VAL A 124 5.47 16.96 5.89
N ALA A 125 4.58 17.34 4.99
CA ALA A 125 3.82 16.40 4.17
C ALA A 125 4.70 15.56 3.22
N ARG A 126 5.87 16.08 2.79
CA ARG A 126 6.84 15.31 2.02
C ARG A 126 7.58 14.31 2.90
N ALA A 127 7.99 14.71 4.11
CA ALA A 127 8.60 13.81 5.08
C ALA A 127 7.64 12.66 5.42
N TRP A 128 6.40 12.96 5.80
CA TRP A 128 5.38 11.94 6.08
C TRP A 128 5.16 10.96 4.93
N ARG A 129 5.06 11.46 3.69
CA ARG A 129 4.95 10.59 2.50
C ARG A 129 6.18 9.71 2.28
N ARG A 130 7.38 10.26 2.46
CA ARG A 130 8.65 9.54 2.29
C ARG A 130 8.78 8.38 3.28
N TYR A 131 8.39 8.59 4.54
CA TYR A 131 8.54 7.59 5.60
C TYR A 131 7.25 6.83 5.92
N GLY A 132 6.17 7.04 5.15
CA GLY A 132 4.89 6.34 5.35
C GLY A 132 4.15 6.71 6.64
N VAL A 133 4.49 7.83 7.28
CA VAL A 133 3.87 8.27 8.53
C VAL A 133 2.49 8.87 8.26
N LYS A 134 1.49 8.41 9.01
CA LYS A 134 0.09 8.87 8.91
C LYS A 134 -0.46 9.12 10.31
N PRO A 135 -0.26 10.32 10.89
CA PRO A 135 -0.59 10.59 12.29
C PRO A 135 -2.05 10.32 12.64
N TRP A 136 -2.97 10.63 11.73
CA TRP A 136 -4.42 10.43 11.92
C TRP A 136 -4.87 8.96 11.77
N ARG A 137 -3.98 8.06 11.33
CA ARG A 137 -4.35 6.67 11.08
C ARG A 137 -4.26 5.89 12.37
N ARG A 138 -5.40 5.39 12.83
CA ARG A 138 -5.50 4.45 13.94
C ARG A 138 -5.80 3.06 13.42
N GLU A 139 -5.06 2.07 13.92
CA GLU A 139 -5.35 0.67 13.72
C GLU A 139 -5.75 0.06 15.06
N THR A 140 -6.62 -0.94 15.01
CA THR A 140 -6.99 -1.73 16.19
C THR A 140 -6.20 -3.03 16.16
N PHE A 141 -5.73 -3.47 17.32
CA PHE A 141 -5.13 -4.78 17.48
C PHE A 141 -5.87 -5.53 18.57
N LYS A 142 -5.90 -6.86 18.46
CA LYS A 142 -6.37 -7.74 19.51
C LYS A 142 -5.20 -8.62 19.92
N PHE A 143 -4.81 -8.51 21.18
CA PHE A 143 -3.85 -9.41 21.79
C PHE A 143 -4.62 -10.47 22.58
N SER A 144 -4.29 -11.75 22.41
CA SER A 144 -4.82 -12.82 23.25
C SER A 144 -3.79 -13.20 24.31
N THR A 145 -4.23 -13.35 25.55
CA THR A 145 -3.41 -13.81 26.67
C THR A 145 -3.42 -15.34 26.84
N ASP A 146 -4.09 -16.07 25.92
CA ASP A 146 -4.18 -17.53 25.95
C ASP A 146 -2.83 -18.17 25.58
N PRO A 147 -2.18 -18.93 26.48
CA PRO A 147 -0.93 -19.61 26.20
C PRO A 147 -1.02 -20.62 25.04
N GLU A 148 -2.21 -21.15 24.76
CA GLU A 148 -2.45 -22.13 23.69
C GLU A 148 -2.93 -21.50 22.38
N LEU A 149 -2.89 -20.17 22.26
CA LEU A 149 -3.42 -19.45 21.08
C LEU A 149 -2.90 -20.03 19.77
N GLU A 150 -1.59 -20.23 19.66
CA GLU A 150 -0.96 -20.72 18.43
C GLU A 150 -1.44 -22.12 18.06
N ALA A 151 -1.56 -23.01 19.06
CA ALA A 151 -2.08 -24.36 18.85
C ALA A 151 -3.54 -24.32 18.37
N LYS A 152 -4.40 -23.54 19.03
CA LYS A 152 -5.81 -23.36 18.65
C LYS A 152 -5.96 -22.77 17.25
N VAL A 153 -5.15 -21.78 16.89
CA VAL A 153 -5.14 -21.18 15.55
C VAL A 153 -4.72 -22.22 14.51
N ARG A 154 -3.67 -23.01 14.78
CA ARG A 154 -3.21 -24.08 13.89
C ARG A 154 -4.29 -25.14 13.67
N ASP A 155 -5.00 -25.53 14.72
CA ASP A 155 -6.09 -26.50 14.63
C ASP A 155 -7.25 -25.99 13.76
N VAL A 156 -7.66 -24.72 13.95
CA VAL A 156 -8.70 -24.08 13.11
C VAL A 156 -8.27 -24.01 11.64
N ILE A 157 -7.04 -23.55 11.38
CA ILE A 157 -6.49 -23.47 10.02
C ILE A 157 -6.41 -24.87 9.39
N GLY A 158 -6.01 -25.88 10.17
CA GLY A 158 -5.96 -27.27 9.72
C GLY A 158 -7.31 -27.78 9.21
N LEU A 159 -8.39 -27.44 9.91
CA LEU A 159 -9.75 -27.81 9.49
C LEU A 159 -10.23 -27.09 8.23
N TYR A 160 -9.73 -25.87 7.97
CA TYR A 160 -10.05 -25.14 6.74
C TYR A 160 -9.27 -25.68 5.54
N LEU A 161 -8.01 -26.05 5.74
CA LEU A 161 -7.14 -26.54 4.66
C LEU A 161 -7.36 -28.02 4.34
N ASN A 162 -7.64 -28.84 5.36
CA ASN A 162 -7.81 -30.27 5.23
C ASN A 162 -9.00 -30.75 6.09
N PRO A 163 -10.25 -30.48 5.65
CA PRO A 163 -11.43 -30.88 6.40
C PRO A 163 -11.52 -32.42 6.50
N PRO A 164 -12.01 -32.97 7.62
CA PRO A 164 -12.21 -34.41 7.77
C PRO A 164 -13.17 -34.98 6.70
N GLU A 165 -13.01 -36.26 6.37
CA GLU A 165 -13.90 -36.92 5.42
C GLU A 165 -15.38 -36.87 5.88
N LYS A 166 -16.27 -36.59 4.93
CA LYS A 166 -17.74 -36.49 5.15
C LYS A 166 -18.12 -35.45 6.21
N ALA A 167 -17.28 -34.45 6.43
CA ALA A 167 -17.56 -33.31 7.29
C ALA A 167 -17.87 -32.05 6.48
N VAL A 168 -18.77 -31.22 6.99
CA VAL A 168 -18.95 -29.84 6.53
C VAL A 168 -18.34 -28.91 7.58
N VAL A 169 -17.49 -28.00 7.11
CA VAL A 169 -16.86 -26.98 7.96
C VAL A 169 -17.52 -25.64 7.70
N LEU A 170 -18.11 -25.08 8.76
CA LEU A 170 -18.79 -23.79 8.76
C LEU A 170 -18.01 -22.79 9.63
N CYS A 171 -17.78 -21.60 9.08
CA CYS A 171 -17.38 -20.43 9.85
C CYS A 171 -18.61 -19.58 10.10
N VAL A 172 -19.00 -19.42 11.37
CA VAL A 172 -20.21 -18.70 11.75
C VAL A 172 -19.84 -17.41 12.46
N ASP A 173 -20.43 -16.30 12.02
CA ASP A 173 -20.27 -14.99 12.63
C ASP A 173 -21.62 -14.29 12.84
N GLU A 174 -21.62 -13.37 13.80
CA GLU A 174 -22.80 -12.59 14.16
C GLU A 174 -22.52 -11.10 14.03
N LYS A 175 -23.44 -10.39 13.38
CA LYS A 175 -23.48 -8.93 13.38
C LYS A 175 -24.75 -8.49 14.10
N SER A 176 -24.63 -8.29 15.40
CA SER A 176 -25.71 -7.78 16.26
C SER A 176 -25.93 -6.28 16.06
N GLN A 177 -27.11 -5.80 16.46
CA GLN A 177 -27.45 -4.37 16.59
C GLN A 177 -27.25 -3.56 15.28
N ILE A 178 -27.50 -4.18 14.13
CA ILE A 178 -27.50 -3.48 12.84
C ILE A 178 -28.64 -2.47 12.86
N GLN A 179 -28.32 -1.18 12.89
CA GLN A 179 -29.34 -0.14 12.86
C GLN A 179 -29.95 -0.05 11.46
N ALA A 180 -31.26 -0.30 11.37
CA ALA A 180 -32.01 -0.16 10.13
C ALA A 180 -32.33 1.33 9.89
N LEU A 181 -31.35 2.07 9.36
CA LEU A 181 -31.44 3.50 9.11
C LEU A 181 -31.83 3.78 7.67
N ASN A 182 -32.88 4.59 7.49
CA ASN A 182 -33.20 5.22 6.21
C ASN A 182 -32.96 6.73 6.29
N ARG A 183 -32.59 7.33 5.17
CA ARG A 183 -32.55 8.80 5.05
C ARG A 183 -33.98 9.31 4.91
N THR A 184 -34.26 10.43 5.57
CA THR A 184 -35.57 11.10 5.49
C THR A 184 -35.89 11.62 4.10
N GLN A 185 -34.87 11.87 3.27
CA GLN A 185 -35.01 12.27 1.88
C GLN A 185 -34.04 11.48 0.99
N PRO A 186 -34.34 11.35 -0.33
CA PRO A 186 -33.42 10.74 -1.28
C PRO A 186 -32.04 11.42 -1.29
N ARG A 187 -30.98 10.64 -1.47
CA ARG A 187 -29.63 11.19 -1.65
C ARG A 187 -29.55 11.95 -2.98
N LEU A 188 -28.95 13.13 -2.94
CA LEU A 188 -28.66 13.90 -4.14
C LEU A 188 -27.33 13.40 -4.71
N PRO A 189 -27.28 12.98 -5.99
CA PRO A 189 -26.08 12.42 -6.58
C PRO A 189 -24.97 13.47 -6.71
N LEU A 190 -23.74 12.98 -6.73
CA LEU A 190 -22.53 13.77 -6.99
C LEU A 190 -22.65 14.53 -8.33
N ARG A 191 -22.25 15.81 -8.35
CA ARG A 191 -22.12 16.63 -9.56
C ARG A 191 -20.79 17.41 -9.54
N PRO A 192 -20.26 17.87 -10.69
CA PRO A 192 -19.09 18.75 -10.69
C PRO A 192 -19.29 19.95 -9.76
N GLY A 193 -18.39 20.14 -8.79
CA GLY A 193 -18.46 21.20 -7.78
C GLY A 193 -19.45 20.96 -6.62
N LEU A 194 -20.18 19.84 -6.61
CA LEU A 194 -21.20 19.52 -5.60
C LEU A 194 -21.04 18.06 -5.13
N PRO A 195 -20.58 17.83 -3.88
CA PRO A 195 -20.49 16.47 -3.34
C PRO A 195 -21.88 15.82 -3.26
N GLU A 196 -21.91 14.48 -3.16
CA GLU A 196 -23.13 13.77 -2.78
C GLU A 196 -23.68 14.36 -1.48
N LYS A 197 -25.00 14.63 -1.45
CA LYS A 197 -25.67 15.16 -0.26
C LYS A 197 -26.67 14.14 0.27
N ALA A 198 -26.58 13.88 1.56
CA ALA A 198 -27.57 13.15 2.32
C ALA A 198 -28.08 14.05 3.44
N THR A 199 -29.37 13.93 3.80
CA THR A 199 -29.90 14.61 4.98
C THR A 199 -29.23 14.08 6.24
N HIS A 200 -28.98 14.97 7.20
CA HIS A 200 -28.46 14.58 8.50
C HIS A 200 -29.51 13.79 9.31
N ASP A 201 -30.79 14.13 9.11
CA ASP A 201 -31.93 13.44 9.70
C ASP A 201 -32.08 12.03 9.13
N TYR A 202 -32.39 11.09 10.01
CA TYR A 202 -32.62 9.70 9.69
C TYR A 202 -33.89 9.18 10.34
N GLN A 203 -34.55 8.23 9.69
CA GLN A 203 -35.64 7.46 10.28
C GLN A 203 -35.07 6.16 10.83
N ARG A 204 -35.33 5.90 12.12
CA ARG A 204 -34.86 4.70 12.84
C ARG A 204 -35.95 3.63 12.80
N ASN A 205 -35.70 2.54 12.07
CA ASN A 205 -36.64 1.40 11.95
C ASN A 205 -36.29 0.26 12.92
N GLY A 206 -35.65 0.58 14.05
CA GLY A 206 -35.15 -0.40 15.02
C GLY A 206 -33.77 -0.96 14.69
N THR A 207 -33.48 -2.14 15.24
CA THR A 207 -32.22 -2.87 15.07
C THR A 207 -32.49 -4.30 14.64
N ALA A 208 -31.65 -4.84 13.77
CA ALA A 208 -31.67 -6.24 13.39
C ALA A 208 -30.36 -6.94 13.81
N THR A 209 -30.42 -8.26 13.94
CA THR A 209 -29.27 -9.12 14.20
C THR A 209 -29.12 -10.08 13.04
N LEU A 210 -27.95 -10.07 12.40
CA LEU A 210 -27.62 -10.98 11.30
C LEU A 210 -26.74 -12.12 11.84
N PHE A 211 -27.14 -13.36 11.57
CA PHE A 211 -26.27 -14.52 11.67
C PHE A 211 -25.91 -14.99 10.27
N ALA A 212 -24.64 -15.33 10.05
CA ALA A 212 -24.17 -15.84 8.78
C ALA A 212 -23.20 -17.01 8.98
N ALA A 213 -23.33 -18.02 8.13
CA ALA A 213 -22.49 -19.20 8.08
C ALA A 213 -21.85 -19.31 6.70
N LEU A 214 -20.53 -19.33 6.64
CA LEU A 214 -19.75 -19.59 5.44
C LEU A 214 -19.33 -21.06 5.41
N GLU A 215 -19.73 -21.79 4.38
CA GLU A 215 -19.22 -23.12 4.08
C GLU A 215 -17.86 -23.01 3.38
N ILE A 216 -16.79 -23.47 4.04
CA ILE A 216 -15.42 -23.24 3.59
C ILE A 216 -15.12 -23.95 2.25
N ALA A 217 -15.64 -25.16 2.07
CA ALA A 217 -15.37 -25.96 0.88
C ALA A 217 -16.02 -25.40 -0.40
N THR A 218 -17.18 -24.76 -0.28
CA THR A 218 -17.97 -24.29 -1.43
C THR A 218 -17.96 -22.77 -1.60
N GLY A 219 -17.62 -22.03 -0.54
CA GLY A 219 -17.77 -20.58 -0.47
C GLY A 219 -19.22 -20.11 -0.31
N LYS A 220 -20.18 -21.02 -0.12
CA LYS A 220 -21.59 -20.65 0.02
C LYS A 220 -21.86 -20.03 1.38
N VAL A 221 -22.53 -18.88 1.37
CA VAL A 221 -22.99 -18.19 2.57
C VAL A 221 -24.47 -18.47 2.79
N THR A 222 -24.83 -18.81 4.02
CA THR A 222 -26.22 -18.91 4.48
C THR A 222 -26.41 -17.93 5.62
N ASP A 223 -27.40 -17.06 5.50
CA ASP A 223 -27.64 -16.01 6.47
C ASP A 223 -29.11 -15.91 6.87
N ARG A 224 -29.36 -15.29 8.03
CA ARG A 224 -30.70 -14.98 8.50
C ARG A 224 -30.68 -13.77 9.43
N CYS A 225 -31.70 -12.92 9.30
CA CYS A 225 -31.94 -11.78 10.18
C CYS A 225 -32.98 -12.12 11.26
N TYR A 226 -32.74 -11.64 12.47
CA TYR A 226 -33.65 -11.73 13.62
C TYR A 226 -33.84 -10.34 14.25
N GLU A 227 -34.98 -10.11 14.87
CA GLU A 227 -35.26 -8.86 15.61
C GLU A 227 -34.47 -8.76 16.92
N ARG A 228 -34.15 -9.91 17.53
CA ARG A 228 -33.45 -10.01 18.81
C ARG A 228 -32.14 -10.75 18.66
N HIS A 229 -31.17 -10.38 19.50
CA HIS A 229 -29.93 -11.11 19.67
C HIS A 229 -30.06 -11.99 20.92
N GLY A 230 -30.05 -13.30 20.73
CA GLY A 230 -30.25 -14.25 21.81
C GLY A 230 -29.83 -15.66 21.44
N LYS A 231 -29.73 -16.51 22.47
CA LYS A 231 -29.31 -17.92 22.32
C LYS A 231 -30.32 -18.74 21.54
N ALA A 232 -31.61 -18.43 21.69
CA ALA A 232 -32.69 -19.14 21.02
C ALA A 232 -32.63 -18.91 19.50
N GLU A 233 -32.41 -17.66 19.09
CA GLU A 233 -32.24 -17.25 17.70
C GLU A 233 -30.99 -17.86 17.08
N PHE A 234 -29.88 -17.91 17.82
CA PHE A 234 -28.65 -18.57 17.37
C PHE A 234 -28.84 -20.08 17.16
N LEU A 235 -29.50 -20.77 18.10
CA LEU A 235 -29.80 -22.20 17.95
C LEU A 235 -30.78 -22.47 16.81
N ASP A 236 -31.77 -21.60 16.61
CA ASP A 236 -32.68 -21.66 15.47
C ASP A 236 -31.92 -21.52 14.14
N PHE A 237 -30.96 -20.60 14.07
CA PHE A 237 -30.09 -20.43 12.92
C PHE A 237 -29.27 -21.70 12.63
N LEU A 238 -28.66 -22.30 13.66
CA LEU A 238 -27.87 -23.54 13.49
C LEU A 238 -28.73 -24.75 13.08
N LYS A 239 -29.99 -24.80 13.50
CA LYS A 239 -30.94 -25.87 13.12
C LYS A 239 -31.62 -25.63 11.78
N SER A 240 -31.54 -24.42 11.26
CA SER A 240 -32.07 -24.09 9.95
C SER A 240 -31.44 -24.99 8.89
N PRO A 241 -32.19 -25.44 7.86
CA PRO A 241 -31.63 -26.21 6.76
C PRO A 241 -30.58 -25.38 6.03
N GLY A 242 -29.32 -25.55 6.43
CA GLY A 242 -28.15 -25.09 5.69
C GLY A 242 -27.97 -25.91 4.40
N PRO A 243 -27.03 -25.49 3.53
CA PRO A 243 -26.96 -25.95 2.15
C PRO A 243 -26.57 -27.41 1.98
N THR A 244 -26.07 -28.09 3.02
CA THR A 244 -25.43 -29.40 2.85
C THR A 244 -25.82 -30.35 3.98
N ARG A 245 -27.07 -30.82 3.95
CA ARG A 245 -27.61 -31.85 4.89
C ARG A 245 -27.10 -33.28 4.61
N ALA A 246 -26.07 -33.43 3.77
CA ALA A 246 -25.52 -34.71 3.32
C ALA A 246 -24.29 -35.18 4.13
N ALA A 247 -23.79 -34.36 5.05
CA ALA A 247 -22.66 -34.70 5.90
C ALA A 247 -23.11 -35.27 7.25
N ASN A 248 -22.46 -36.34 7.70
CA ASN A 248 -22.73 -36.98 8.99
C ASN A 248 -22.14 -36.20 10.18
N CYS A 249 -21.32 -35.18 9.92
CA CYS A 249 -20.64 -34.37 10.94
C CYS A 249 -20.55 -32.91 10.50
N MET A 250 -21.04 -32.00 11.34
CA MET A 250 -20.86 -30.56 11.17
C MET A 250 -19.80 -30.04 12.15
N TRP A 251 -18.82 -29.31 11.62
CA TRP A 251 -17.81 -28.59 12.39
C TRP A 251 -18.08 -27.10 12.27
N CYS A 252 -18.25 -26.43 13.40
CA CYS A 252 -18.60 -25.01 13.44
C CYS A 252 -17.53 -24.24 14.22
N ALA A 253 -16.91 -23.26 13.58
CA ALA A 253 -16.03 -22.29 14.22
C ALA A 253 -16.83 -21.00 14.49
N THR A 254 -16.88 -20.57 15.76
CA THR A 254 -17.54 -19.33 16.18
C THR A 254 -16.58 -18.48 17.01
N THR A 255 -16.74 -17.17 16.92
CA THR A 255 -16.12 -16.25 17.89
C THR A 255 -16.81 -16.41 19.25
N THR A 256 -16.02 -16.50 20.32
CA THR A 256 -16.57 -16.68 21.67
C THR A 256 -17.26 -15.40 22.14
N THR A 257 -18.58 -15.39 22.10
CA THR A 257 -19.44 -14.34 22.67
C THR A 257 -20.32 -14.94 23.79
N PRO A 258 -20.86 -14.12 24.72
CA PRO A 258 -21.72 -14.62 25.80
C PRO A 258 -22.92 -15.44 25.30
N THR A 259 -23.42 -15.12 24.10
CA THR A 259 -24.49 -15.84 23.38
C THR A 259 -24.09 -17.25 22.98
N ASN A 260 -22.82 -17.48 22.65
CA ASN A 260 -22.31 -18.77 22.16
C ASN A 260 -21.67 -19.63 23.27
N THR A 261 -21.72 -19.18 24.53
CA THR A 261 -21.27 -19.97 25.71
C THR A 261 -22.40 -20.86 26.23
N LEU A 262 -22.64 -21.99 25.55
CA LEU A 262 -23.33 -23.14 26.15
C LEU A 262 -22.28 -24.10 26.70
N THR A 263 -22.57 -24.79 27.81
CA THR A 263 -21.71 -25.85 28.35
C THR A 263 -21.57 -27.03 27.37
N SER A 264 -22.46 -27.14 26.38
CA SER A 264 -22.35 -28.04 25.22
C SER A 264 -21.56 -27.46 24.03
N MET A 265 -21.06 -26.22 24.14
CA MET A 265 -20.33 -25.45 23.11
C MET A 265 -19.05 -24.83 23.68
N ARG A 266 -18.43 -25.47 24.69
CA ARG A 266 -17.04 -25.18 25.08
C ARG A 266 -16.18 -26.29 24.53
N GLY A 267 -15.41 -25.98 23.50
CA GLY A 267 -14.73 -26.97 22.68
C GLY A 267 -15.63 -27.46 21.54
N TRP A 268 -14.98 -27.80 20.43
CA TRP A 268 -15.59 -28.33 19.21
C TRP A 268 -16.64 -29.40 19.53
N SER A 269 -17.91 -29.08 19.32
CA SER A 269 -19.02 -29.99 19.57
C SER A 269 -19.48 -30.59 18.25
N ARG A 270 -19.36 -31.91 18.12
CA ARG A 270 -19.98 -32.70 17.05
C ARG A 270 -21.50 -32.54 17.18
N ILE A 271 -22.11 -31.72 16.34
CA ILE A 271 -23.57 -31.61 16.29
C ILE A 271 -24.05 -32.76 15.38
N PRO A 272 -24.76 -33.77 15.92
CA PRO A 272 -25.38 -34.78 15.07
C PRO A 272 -26.42 -34.09 14.17
N ALA A 273 -26.41 -34.48 12.89
CA ALA A 273 -27.34 -34.00 11.88
C ALA A 273 -28.80 -34.38 12.20
#